data_AF-A0A5B9MND5-F1
#
_entry.id   AF-A0A5B9MND5-F1
#
_cell.length_a   1.000
_cell.length_b   1.000
_cell.length_c   1.000
_cell.angle_alpha   90.00
_cell.angle_beta   90.00
_cell.angle_gamma   90.00
#
_symmetry.space_group_name_H-M   'P 1'
#
loop_
_entity.id
_entity.type
_entity.pdbx_description
1 polymer ?
#
loop_
_entity_poly.entity_id
_entity_poly.type
_entity_poly.pdbx_seq_one_letter_code
_entity_poly.pdbx_strand_id
1 'polypeptide(L)'
;MSEFLLYYKRPDPTTWVYLSSFLTIGLYFVFHRFWSIRNLDIVLLILLAPGLLMVHEGRRRHLREMESGEIATRGQTDPEIESARPRHIVPSPLREQDSSDSADRPISADSASVLVTVNVMQEADTESAGQTNSVPPTIHEETNLPLVTERHALDERLEATSLDPDQTETDAEQSAKQLQRRGFILLFAVEMLILIRLMIDPLMVRRPLLDPNLTVGGLYFISICLFIFMMVNVATSTPRMGVWQGPELGPGYALMHRLPTITTRPVSQALGGEEEPTADELDQSRRSWTILAKVLAISAHLAIIVGVVLIGNRHFGNLRSGVGCALLYLILPYTAQMTGRVDHALPAALLLWAVLSYRRPVIAGVFLGLAAGLVYYPLFLLPLWCSFYWQRGVRRFAVGVIVTLAILGVLLTFGGTDSLVDHLRRMFGLFLPTKEPRGIWGLGWDPRWRLPVIVAFGILCTLFAAWPSPKNLGTLIGCSAAVMVAVQFWHGYGGGLYIAWFLPLLLLTIFRPNLQDRVALKVVQRGRSELARQTSTGGGIQTV
;
A
#
# COMPACT_ATOMS: atom_id res chain seq x y z
N MET A 1 29.99 -8.70 -2.18
CA MET A 1 28.55 -8.67 -2.56
C MET A 1 27.79 -7.49 -1.97
N SER A 2 28.28 -6.81 -0.92
CA SER A 2 27.70 -5.58 -0.37
C SER A 2 27.74 -4.38 -1.32
N GLU A 3 28.73 -4.28 -2.20
CA GLU A 3 28.87 -3.14 -3.14
C GLU A 3 27.81 -3.12 -4.26
N PHE A 4 27.31 -4.28 -4.71
CA PHE A 4 26.31 -4.31 -5.78
C PHE A 4 24.93 -3.79 -5.36
N LEU A 5 24.56 -3.92 -4.09
CA LEU A 5 23.29 -3.38 -3.56
C LEU A 5 23.39 -1.90 -3.19
N LEU A 6 24.60 -1.36 -3.00
CA LEU A 6 24.82 0.06 -2.67
C LEU A 6 24.50 1.00 -3.84
N TYR A 7 24.63 0.53 -5.08
CA TYR A 7 24.29 1.31 -6.29
C TYR A 7 22.90 0.97 -6.86
N TYR A 8 22.08 0.24 -6.12
CA TYR A 8 20.74 -0.11 -6.59
C TYR A 8 19.88 1.14 -6.80
N LYS A 9 19.57 1.43 -8.06
CA LYS A 9 18.58 2.43 -8.44
C LYS A 9 17.26 1.72 -8.74
N ARG A 10 16.22 2.07 -7.99
CA ARG A 10 14.85 1.58 -8.21
C ARG A 10 14.41 1.89 -9.66
N PRO A 11 13.90 0.91 -10.43
CA PRO A 11 13.39 1.20 -11.77
C PRO A 11 12.30 2.27 -11.74
N ASP A 12 12.28 3.15 -12.74
CA ASP A 12 11.21 4.11 -12.95
C ASP A 12 9.84 3.38 -12.97
N PRO A 13 8.78 3.93 -12.34
CA PRO A 13 7.46 3.30 -12.34
C PRO A 13 6.96 2.94 -13.74
N THR A 14 7.24 3.77 -14.74
CA THR A 14 6.83 3.59 -16.13
C THR A 14 7.59 2.42 -16.76
N THR A 15 8.91 2.36 -16.57
CA THR A 15 9.75 1.25 -17.03
C THR A 15 9.28 -0.08 -16.42
N TRP A 16 8.98 -0.08 -15.12
CA TRP A 16 8.47 -1.28 -14.44
C TRP A 16 7.13 -1.73 -15.03
N VAL A 17 6.22 -0.80 -15.31
CA VAL A 17 4.90 -1.10 -15.90
C VAL A 17 5.04 -1.80 -17.26
N TYR A 18 5.92 -1.34 -18.14
CA TYR A 18 6.15 -2.02 -19.42
C TYR A 18 6.74 -3.42 -19.24
N LEU A 19 7.83 -3.54 -18.45
CA LEU A 19 8.51 -4.83 -18.24
C LEU A 19 7.59 -5.87 -17.59
N SER A 20 6.86 -5.46 -16.55
CA SER A 20 5.89 -6.33 -15.87
C SER A 20 4.70 -6.70 -16.75
N SER A 21 4.22 -5.79 -17.61
CA SER A 21 3.13 -6.10 -18.55
C SER A 21 3.57 -7.14 -19.58
N PHE A 22 4.74 -6.96 -20.20
CA PHE A 22 5.28 -7.93 -21.16
C PHE A 22 5.53 -9.30 -20.51
N LEU A 23 6.13 -9.32 -19.32
CA LEU A 23 6.41 -10.56 -18.62
C LEU A 23 5.10 -11.23 -18.11
N THR A 24 4.09 -10.45 -17.71
CA THR A 24 2.75 -10.98 -17.37
C THR A 24 2.10 -11.62 -18.59
N ILE A 25 2.15 -10.96 -19.76
CA ILE A 25 1.62 -11.50 -21.01
C ILE A 25 2.38 -12.77 -21.38
N GLY A 26 3.72 -12.76 -21.39
CA GLY A 26 4.52 -13.94 -21.74
C GLY A 26 4.27 -15.15 -20.85
N LEU A 27 4.10 -14.92 -19.54
CA LEU A 27 3.94 -16.00 -18.56
C LEU A 27 2.52 -16.54 -18.43
N TYR A 28 1.48 -15.75 -18.71
CA TYR A 28 0.09 -16.14 -18.39
C TYR A 28 -0.90 -16.04 -19.55
N PHE A 29 -0.57 -15.27 -20.59
CA PHE A 29 -1.45 -15.12 -21.74
C PHE A 29 -1.41 -16.38 -22.60
N VAL A 30 -2.57 -16.71 -23.18
CA VAL A 30 -2.68 -17.83 -24.12
C VAL A 30 -3.11 -17.37 -25.48
N PHE A 31 -2.17 -17.46 -26.41
CA PHE A 31 -2.28 -16.89 -27.77
C PHE A 31 -3.22 -17.68 -28.69
N HIS A 32 -3.26 -19.00 -28.58
CA HIS A 32 -4.16 -19.81 -29.43
C HIS A 32 -5.65 -19.60 -29.11
N ARG A 33 -5.97 -19.05 -27.94
CA ARG A 33 -7.35 -18.75 -27.51
C ARG A 33 -7.43 -17.34 -26.95
N PHE A 34 -7.31 -16.37 -27.85
CA PHE A 34 -7.24 -14.95 -27.53
C PHE A 34 -8.42 -14.47 -26.67
N TRP A 35 -9.66 -14.75 -27.09
CA TRP A 35 -10.90 -14.34 -26.41
C TRP A 35 -11.30 -15.30 -25.28
N SER A 36 -10.39 -15.56 -24.34
CA SER A 36 -10.68 -16.37 -23.14
C SER A 36 -10.91 -15.49 -21.91
N ILE A 37 -11.75 -15.95 -20.98
CA ILE A 37 -12.02 -15.26 -19.70
C ILE A 37 -10.72 -15.08 -18.90
N ARG A 38 -9.81 -16.06 -18.97
CA ARG A 38 -8.46 -15.94 -18.41
C ARG A 38 -7.70 -14.75 -19.00
N ASN A 39 -7.66 -14.62 -20.32
CA ASN A 39 -6.94 -13.54 -20.96
C ASN A 39 -7.58 -12.18 -20.64
N LEU A 40 -8.91 -12.12 -20.55
CA LEU A 40 -9.63 -10.95 -20.05
C LEU A 40 -9.16 -10.58 -18.63
N ASP A 41 -9.03 -11.55 -17.73
CA ASP A 41 -8.54 -11.30 -16.36
C ASP A 41 -7.13 -10.70 -16.36
N ILE A 42 -6.22 -11.23 -17.18
CA ILE A 42 -4.86 -10.70 -17.33
C ILE A 42 -4.87 -9.28 -17.90
N VAL A 43 -5.69 -9.02 -18.92
CA VAL A 43 -5.84 -7.68 -19.50
C VAL A 43 -6.38 -6.69 -18.47
N LEU A 44 -7.41 -7.06 -17.69
CA LEU A 44 -7.96 -6.21 -16.63
C LEU A 44 -6.91 -5.90 -15.55
N LEU A 45 -6.08 -6.88 -15.16
CA LEU A 45 -4.99 -6.65 -14.21
C LEU A 45 -3.93 -5.68 -14.74
N ILE A 46 -3.57 -5.77 -16.03
CA ILE A 46 -2.60 -4.86 -16.67
C ILE A 46 -3.21 -3.46 -16.82
N LEU A 47 -4.50 -3.35 -17.14
CA LEU A 47 -5.20 -2.08 -17.32
C LEU A 47 -5.32 -1.23 -16.04
N LEU A 48 -5.05 -1.79 -14.86
CA LEU A 48 -4.92 -1.00 -13.62
C LEU A 48 -3.68 -0.09 -13.66
N ALA A 49 -2.64 -0.47 -14.40
CA ALA A 49 -1.34 0.19 -14.35
C ALA A 49 -1.31 1.61 -14.94
N PRO A 50 -1.93 1.90 -16.11
CA PRO A 50 -1.98 3.26 -16.65
C PRO A 50 -2.71 4.24 -15.72
N GLY A 51 -3.81 3.80 -15.10
CA GLY A 51 -4.57 4.63 -14.15
C GLY A 51 -3.72 4.99 -12.92
N LEU A 52 -3.00 4.01 -12.35
CA LEU A 52 -2.07 4.23 -11.24
C LEU A 52 -0.94 5.19 -11.62
N LEU A 53 -0.35 5.04 -12.82
CA LEU A 53 0.71 5.93 -13.29
C LEU A 53 0.22 7.37 -13.44
N MET A 54 -0.97 7.59 -13.99
CA MET A 54 -1.54 8.93 -14.14
C MET A 54 -1.78 9.59 -12.78
N VAL A 55 -2.30 8.85 -11.79
CA VAL A 55 -2.47 9.38 -10.43
C VAL A 55 -1.12 9.68 -9.78
N HIS A 56 -0.16 8.76 -9.87
CA HIS A 56 1.17 8.92 -9.30
C HIS A 56 1.92 10.13 -9.89
N GLU A 57 1.97 10.24 -11.22
CA GLU A 57 2.63 11.33 -11.92
C GLU A 57 1.91 12.66 -11.68
N GLY A 58 0.58 12.66 -11.71
CA GLY A 58 -0.21 13.86 -11.42
C GLY A 58 -0.01 14.35 -9.99
N ARG A 59 0.12 13.44 -9.01
CA ARG A 59 0.44 13.81 -7.62
C ARG A 59 1.87 14.34 -7.53
N ARG A 60 2.85 13.67 -8.13
CA ARG A 60 4.26 14.15 -8.15
C ARG A 60 4.37 15.55 -8.72
N ARG A 61 3.70 15.85 -9.84
CA ARG A 61 3.68 17.19 -10.47
C ARG A 61 3.05 18.23 -9.56
N HIS A 62 1.90 17.92 -8.95
CA HIS A 62 1.22 18.84 -8.04
C HIS A 62 2.11 19.21 -6.84
N LEU A 63 2.81 18.23 -6.24
CA LEU A 63 3.78 18.51 -5.17
C LEU A 63 4.89 19.47 -5.60
N ARG A 64 5.45 19.29 -6.81
CA ARG A 64 6.57 20.12 -7.29
C ARG A 64 6.16 21.58 -7.42
N GLU A 65 4.98 21.85 -7.97
CA GLU A 65 4.48 23.23 -8.12
C GLU A 65 4.21 23.89 -6.78
N MET A 66 3.70 23.13 -5.81
CA MET A 66 3.49 23.66 -4.46
C MET A 66 4.80 24.00 -3.76
N GLU A 67 5.80 23.11 -3.83
CA GLU A 67 7.12 23.34 -3.23
C GLU A 67 7.86 24.50 -3.91
N SER A 68 7.73 24.65 -5.24
CA SER A 68 8.34 25.78 -5.97
C SER A 68 7.69 27.12 -5.60
N GLY A 69 6.36 27.15 -5.45
CA GLY A 69 5.62 28.32 -4.98
C GLY A 69 5.98 28.73 -3.55
N GLU A 70 6.18 27.74 -2.66
CA GLU A 70 6.60 27.98 -1.26
C GLU A 70 8.02 28.54 -1.17
N ILE A 71 8.94 28.06 -2.02
CA ILE A 71 10.30 28.61 -2.10
C ILE A 71 10.27 30.04 -2.64
N ALA A 72 9.45 30.33 -3.66
CA ALA A 72 9.33 31.67 -4.24
C ALA A 72 8.77 32.69 -3.23
N THR A 73 7.74 32.29 -2.46
CA THR A 73 7.14 33.16 -1.42
C THR A 73 8.09 33.39 -0.25
N ARG A 74 8.80 32.35 0.22
CA ARG A 74 9.81 32.48 1.28
C ARG A 74 11.00 33.35 0.87
N GLY A 75 11.43 33.26 -0.40
CA GLY A 75 12.46 34.13 -0.95
C GLY A 75 12.05 35.61 -1.07
N GLN A 76 10.75 35.91 -1.14
CA GLN A 76 10.23 37.28 -1.12
C GLN A 76 10.04 37.86 0.28
N THR A 77 9.89 37.03 1.31
CA THR A 77 9.63 37.50 2.69
C THR A 77 10.89 37.78 3.51
N ASP A 78 12.06 37.27 3.11
CA ASP A 78 13.34 37.50 3.78
C ASP A 78 14.41 38.13 2.85
N PRO A 79 14.37 39.45 2.54
CA PRO A 79 15.51 40.13 1.93
C PRO A 79 16.66 40.41 2.91
N GLU A 80 16.45 40.30 4.23
CA GLU A 80 17.43 40.76 5.24
C GLU A 80 18.38 39.67 5.79
N ILE A 81 18.12 38.38 5.56
CA ILE A 81 18.92 37.29 6.17
C ILE A 81 20.05 36.77 5.26
N GLU A 82 20.13 37.22 4.00
CA GLU A 82 21.24 36.84 3.11
C GLU A 82 22.56 37.57 3.43
N SER A 83 22.54 38.52 4.38
CA SER A 83 23.72 39.23 4.88
C SER A 83 24.42 38.57 6.09
N ALA A 84 23.85 37.50 6.67
CA ALA A 84 24.33 36.89 7.90
C ALA A 84 24.67 35.39 7.75
N ARG A 85 25.49 35.02 6.76
CA ARG A 85 26.28 33.78 6.84
C ARG A 85 27.66 34.11 7.44
N PRO A 86 28.10 33.43 8.51
CA PRO A 86 29.43 33.66 9.06
C PRO A 86 30.47 33.22 8.02
N ARG A 87 31.31 34.17 7.58
CA ARG A 87 32.54 33.86 6.84
C ARG A 87 33.36 32.92 7.71
N HIS A 88 33.74 31.75 7.17
CA HIS A 88 34.69 30.86 7.81
C HIS A 88 35.97 31.65 8.12
N ILE A 89 36.21 31.86 9.43
CA ILE A 89 37.48 32.36 9.95
C ILE A 89 38.48 31.22 9.78
N VAL A 90 39.43 31.40 8.87
CA VAL A 90 40.64 30.56 8.80
C VAL A 90 41.49 30.88 10.03
N PRO A 91 41.93 29.89 10.84
CA PRO A 91 42.86 30.17 11.92
C PRO A 91 44.24 30.49 11.34
N SER A 92 44.78 31.67 11.67
CA SER A 92 46.20 31.97 11.45
C SER A 92 47.05 31.10 12.37
N PRO A 93 48.07 30.38 11.88
CA PRO A 93 49.00 29.70 12.77
C PRO A 93 49.97 30.71 13.39
N LEU A 94 50.18 30.50 14.70
CA LEU A 94 51.08 31.24 15.56
C LEU A 94 52.54 31.15 15.06
N ARG A 95 53.24 32.26 15.30
CA ARG A 95 54.67 32.49 15.10
C ARG A 95 55.48 31.75 16.17
N GLU A 96 56.37 30.87 15.74
CA GLU A 96 57.57 30.49 16.50
C GLU A 96 58.82 30.81 15.66
N GLN A 97 59.80 31.40 16.33
CA GLN A 97 61.10 31.87 15.85
C GLN A 97 62.11 30.73 15.76
N ASP A 98 62.99 30.80 14.75
CA ASP A 98 64.47 30.62 14.83
C ASP A 98 65.00 30.35 13.41
N SER A 99 65.69 31.29 12.76
CA SER A 99 67.12 31.66 12.84
C SER A 99 68.04 30.82 11.93
N SER A 100 68.74 31.55 11.04
CA SER A 100 70.08 31.30 10.45
C SER A 100 70.31 30.18 9.41
N ASP A 101 70.66 30.65 8.21
CA ASP A 101 71.95 30.47 7.51
C ASP A 101 72.06 29.67 6.19
N SER A 102 72.60 30.40 5.21
CA SER A 102 73.52 30.08 4.10
C SER A 102 73.35 28.87 3.14
N ALA A 103 73.25 29.25 1.85
CA ALA A 103 74.11 28.85 0.71
C ALA A 103 73.82 27.62 -0.19
N ASP A 104 74.07 27.89 -1.48
CA ASP A 104 74.41 27.02 -2.63
C ASP A 104 73.34 26.33 -3.52
N ARG A 105 73.41 26.67 -4.82
CA ARG A 105 72.92 25.93 -6.02
C ARG A 105 74.01 24.91 -6.47
N PRO A 106 73.86 23.98 -7.46
CA PRO A 106 72.84 23.87 -8.54
C PRO A 106 72.36 22.42 -8.97
N ILE A 107 71.36 22.38 -9.88
CA ILE A 107 71.03 21.39 -10.95
C ILE A 107 70.94 19.87 -10.62
N SER A 108 69.76 19.25 -10.79
CA SER A 108 69.47 18.21 -11.82
C SER A 108 68.07 17.54 -11.70
N ALA A 109 67.39 17.52 -12.86
CA ALA A 109 66.49 16.52 -13.46
C ALA A 109 65.38 15.76 -12.67
N ASP A 110 64.17 15.93 -13.21
CA ASP A 110 63.09 14.95 -13.43
C ASP A 110 62.41 14.26 -12.23
N SER A 111 61.13 14.61 -12.01
CA SER A 111 60.03 13.65 -12.07
C SER A 111 58.68 14.36 -12.12
N ALA A 112 57.87 13.93 -13.08
CA ALA A 112 56.60 14.49 -13.48
C ALA A 112 55.45 14.16 -12.52
N SER A 113 54.51 15.09 -12.35
CA SER A 113 53.09 14.76 -12.20
C SER A 113 52.19 15.95 -12.58
N VAL A 114 51.37 15.67 -13.58
CA VAL A 114 50.33 16.44 -14.27
C VAL A 114 49.46 17.32 -13.37
N LEU A 115 49.35 18.60 -13.75
CA LEU A 115 48.38 19.59 -13.26
C LEU A 115 47.19 19.61 -14.23
N VAL A 116 45.96 19.33 -13.76
CA VAL A 116 44.72 19.71 -14.46
C VAL A 116 43.96 20.66 -13.55
N THR A 117 44.17 21.95 -13.80
CA THR A 117 43.37 23.04 -13.25
C THR A 117 42.25 23.34 -14.24
N VAL A 118 41.00 23.10 -13.87
CA VAL A 118 39.85 23.63 -14.62
C VAL A 118 39.42 24.94 -13.95
N ASN A 119 39.88 26.06 -14.51
CA ASN A 119 39.28 27.37 -14.31
C ASN A 119 37.94 27.41 -15.03
N VAL A 120 36.85 27.72 -14.34
CA VAL A 120 35.63 28.22 -14.99
C VAL A 120 35.64 29.74 -14.82
N MET A 121 35.94 30.41 -15.92
CA MET A 121 35.95 31.86 -16.05
C MET A 121 34.51 32.34 -16.22
N GLN A 122 34.18 33.39 -15.48
CA GLN A 122 32.90 34.08 -15.48
C GLN A 122 32.94 35.17 -16.56
N GLU A 123 32.08 35.06 -17.57
CA GLU A 123 31.75 36.16 -18.46
C GLU A 123 30.29 36.54 -18.23
N ALA A 124 30.11 37.81 -17.88
CA ALA A 124 28.83 38.46 -17.75
C ALA A 124 28.45 39.05 -19.11
N ASP A 125 27.28 38.68 -19.62
CA ASP A 125 26.57 39.48 -20.61
C ASP A 125 25.11 39.59 -20.21
N THR A 126 24.61 40.81 -20.35
CA THR A 126 23.29 41.28 -19.96
C THR A 126 22.37 41.11 -21.16
N GLU A 127 21.29 40.31 -21.06
CA GLU A 127 20.01 40.56 -21.75
C GLU A 127 18.98 39.43 -21.55
N SER A 128 17.75 39.86 -21.25
CA SER A 128 16.46 39.16 -21.40
C SER A 128 16.08 38.06 -20.41
N ALA A 129 14.95 38.29 -19.74
CA ALA A 129 14.17 37.29 -19.01
C ALA A 129 13.83 36.10 -19.92
N GLY A 130 14.55 35.00 -19.77
CA GLY A 130 14.39 33.78 -20.53
C GLY A 130 14.58 32.58 -19.63
N GLN A 131 13.56 31.72 -19.61
CA GLN A 131 13.52 30.40 -18.98
C GLN A 131 14.90 29.77 -18.78
N THR A 132 15.31 29.60 -17.52
CA THR A 132 16.34 28.63 -17.19
C THR A 132 15.84 27.27 -17.64
N ASN A 133 16.40 26.74 -18.74
CA ASN A 133 16.27 25.33 -19.16
C ASN A 133 16.97 24.42 -18.14
N SER A 134 16.51 24.42 -16.88
CA SER A 134 16.87 23.41 -15.91
C SER A 134 16.17 22.13 -16.32
N VAL A 135 16.94 21.14 -16.77
CA VAL A 135 16.43 19.77 -16.98
C VAL A 135 15.66 19.37 -15.71
N PRO A 136 14.40 18.92 -15.80
CA PRO A 136 13.65 18.51 -14.62
C PRO A 136 14.43 17.42 -13.88
N PRO A 137 14.56 17.51 -12.54
CA PRO A 137 15.33 16.54 -11.79
C PRO A 137 14.79 15.13 -12.01
N THR A 138 15.70 14.15 -12.04
CA THR A 138 15.32 12.75 -12.19
C THR A 138 14.50 12.29 -10.98
N ILE A 139 13.63 11.29 -11.13
CA ILE A 139 12.84 10.77 -9.98
C ILE A 139 13.75 10.41 -8.79
N HIS A 140 14.94 9.87 -9.08
CA HIS A 140 15.93 9.53 -8.06
C HIS A 140 16.43 10.74 -7.29
N GLU A 141 16.78 11.82 -7.98
CA GLU A 141 17.18 13.08 -7.33
C GLU A 141 16.06 13.59 -6.44
N GLU A 142 14.83 13.58 -6.93
CA GLU A 142 13.68 14.05 -6.16
C GLU A 142 13.40 13.23 -4.92
N THR A 143 13.51 11.91 -5.00
CA THR A 143 13.27 11.04 -3.82
C THR A 143 14.23 11.29 -2.67
N ASN A 144 15.39 11.88 -2.95
CA ASN A 144 16.43 12.19 -1.97
C ASN A 144 16.27 13.60 -1.37
N LEU A 145 15.40 14.45 -1.94
CA LEU A 145 15.11 15.76 -1.38
C LEU A 145 14.27 15.61 -0.10
N PRO A 146 14.64 16.28 1.00
CA PRO A 146 13.80 16.31 2.20
C PRO A 146 12.45 16.98 1.88
N LEU A 147 11.41 16.57 2.60
CA LEU A 147 10.12 17.25 2.53
C LEU A 147 10.24 18.60 3.25
N VAL A 148 9.77 19.68 2.61
CA VAL A 148 9.80 21.04 3.17
C VAL A 148 8.78 21.19 4.29
N THR A 149 7.66 20.47 4.20
CA THR A 149 6.51 20.52 5.10
C THR A 149 6.12 19.12 5.61
N GLU A 150 5.44 19.04 6.76
CA GLU A 150 4.92 17.76 7.28
C GLU A 150 3.95 17.08 6.30
N ARG A 151 3.98 15.74 6.25
CA ARG A 151 3.22 14.95 5.27
C ARG A 151 1.72 15.19 5.32
N HIS A 152 1.15 15.27 6.52
CA HIS A 152 -0.29 15.48 6.70
C HIS A 152 -0.73 16.82 6.10
N ALA A 153 0.02 17.90 6.36
CA ALA A 153 -0.26 19.23 5.82
C ALA A 153 -0.10 19.28 4.29
N LEU A 154 0.87 18.53 3.76
CA LEU A 154 1.06 18.41 2.31
C LEU A 154 -0.08 17.64 1.65
N ASP A 155 -0.53 16.54 2.26
CA ASP A 155 -1.68 15.76 1.80
C ASP A 155 -2.98 16.56 1.84
N GLU A 156 -3.19 17.35 2.90
CA GLU A 156 -4.34 18.24 3.01
C GLU A 156 -4.36 19.26 1.88
N ARG A 157 -3.22 19.91 1.58
CA ARG A 157 -3.10 20.87 0.48
C ARG A 157 -3.21 20.22 -0.91
N LEU A 158 -2.61 19.05 -1.13
CA LEU A 158 -2.67 18.33 -2.41
C LEU A 158 -4.09 17.90 -2.79
N GLU A 159 -4.92 17.69 -1.78
CA GLU A 159 -6.28 17.17 -1.89
C GLU A 159 -7.34 18.26 -1.68
N ALA A 160 -6.95 19.43 -1.17
CA ALA A 160 -7.83 20.58 -1.03
C ALA A 160 -8.24 21.08 -2.41
N THR A 161 -9.51 20.86 -2.74
CA THR A 161 -10.18 21.44 -3.92
C THR A 161 -10.47 22.93 -3.73
N SER A 162 -10.39 23.42 -2.49
CA SER A 162 -10.74 24.78 -2.09
C SER A 162 -9.73 25.29 -1.07
N LEU A 163 -8.58 25.76 -1.53
CA LEU A 163 -7.81 26.72 -0.74
C LEU A 163 -7.85 28.05 -1.48
N ASP A 164 -8.56 28.98 -0.85
CA ASP A 164 -8.76 30.39 -1.17
C ASP A 164 -9.38 30.74 -2.55
N PRO A 165 -10.61 31.31 -2.62
CA PRO A 165 -11.11 31.91 -3.86
C PRO A 165 -10.22 33.04 -4.41
N ASP A 166 -9.27 33.54 -3.62
CA ASP A 166 -8.28 34.54 -3.99
C ASP A 166 -6.96 33.96 -4.54
N GLN A 167 -6.72 32.64 -4.50
CA GLN A 167 -5.54 32.01 -5.11
C GLN A 167 -5.85 31.54 -6.53
N THR A 168 -5.33 32.26 -7.53
CA THR A 168 -5.33 31.80 -8.92
C THR A 168 -4.42 30.58 -9.06
N GLU A 169 -5.02 29.39 -9.20
CA GLU A 169 -4.30 28.16 -9.54
C GLU A 169 -3.54 28.33 -10.86
N THR A 170 -2.29 27.90 -10.88
CA THR A 170 -1.46 27.93 -12.09
C THR A 170 -1.95 26.90 -13.12
N ASP A 171 -1.70 27.15 -14.41
CA ASP A 171 -2.02 26.18 -15.49
C ASP A 171 -1.35 24.81 -15.25
N ALA A 172 -0.17 24.82 -14.63
CA ALA A 172 0.57 23.61 -14.27
C ALA A 172 -0.14 22.79 -13.19
N GLU A 173 -0.62 23.44 -12.12
CA GLU A 173 -1.41 22.79 -11.05
C GLU A 173 -2.73 22.22 -11.61
N GLN A 174 -3.44 22.98 -12.43
CA GLN A 174 -4.66 22.51 -13.07
C GLN A 174 -4.39 21.28 -13.95
N SER A 175 -3.31 21.29 -14.73
CA SER A 175 -2.92 20.15 -15.57
C SER A 175 -2.61 18.91 -14.72
N ALA A 176 -1.97 19.08 -13.57
CA ALA A 176 -1.63 18.02 -12.64
C ALA A 176 -2.90 17.42 -12.00
N LYS A 177 -3.84 18.27 -11.53
CA LYS A 177 -5.15 17.84 -11.01
C LYS A 177 -5.97 17.10 -12.06
N GLN A 178 -5.98 17.59 -13.30
CA GLN A 178 -6.67 16.92 -14.42
C GLN A 178 -6.07 15.54 -14.74
N LEU A 179 -4.74 15.42 -14.70
CA LEU A 179 -4.05 14.14 -14.91
C LEU A 179 -4.43 13.13 -13.81
N GLN A 180 -4.43 13.55 -12.54
CA GLN A 180 -4.88 12.71 -11.42
C GLN A 180 -6.33 12.27 -11.62
N ARG A 181 -7.23 13.21 -11.94
CA ARG A 181 -8.66 12.94 -12.17
C ARG A 181 -8.88 11.89 -13.26
N ARG A 182 -8.20 12.03 -14.41
CA ARG A 182 -8.27 11.04 -15.51
C ARG A 182 -7.76 9.67 -15.07
N GLY A 183 -6.67 9.64 -14.30
CA GLY A 183 -6.14 8.40 -13.71
C GLY A 183 -7.14 7.69 -12.81
N PHE A 184 -7.79 8.42 -11.89
CA PHE A 184 -8.83 7.87 -11.02
C PHE A 184 -10.05 7.37 -11.80
N ILE A 185 -10.52 8.13 -12.80
CA ILE A 185 -11.65 7.69 -13.64
C ILE A 185 -11.32 6.37 -14.36
N LEU A 186 -10.11 6.26 -14.89
CA LEU A 186 -9.65 5.03 -15.53
C LEU A 186 -9.58 3.86 -14.53
N LEU A 187 -9.06 4.09 -13.32
CA LEU A 187 -9.05 3.08 -12.26
C LEU A 187 -10.45 2.62 -11.91
N PHE A 188 -11.39 3.54 -11.70
CA PHE A 188 -12.78 3.21 -11.40
C PHE A 188 -13.44 2.43 -12.53
N ALA A 189 -13.18 2.79 -13.79
CA ALA A 189 -13.69 2.05 -14.94
C ALA A 189 -13.18 0.60 -14.96
N VAL A 190 -11.87 0.39 -14.76
CA VAL A 190 -11.26 -0.95 -14.75
C VAL A 190 -11.72 -1.76 -13.53
N GLU A 191 -11.77 -1.16 -12.35
CA GLU A 191 -12.31 -1.79 -11.14
C GLU A 191 -13.79 -2.16 -11.31
N MET A 192 -14.57 -1.37 -12.05
CA MET A 192 -15.97 -1.70 -12.32
C MET A 192 -16.08 -2.91 -13.24
N LEU A 193 -15.22 -3.02 -14.26
CA LEU A 193 -15.14 -4.21 -15.10
C LEU A 193 -14.71 -5.45 -14.29
N ILE A 194 -13.75 -5.29 -13.37
CA ILE A 194 -13.34 -6.35 -12.43
C ILE A 194 -14.51 -6.76 -11.52
N LEU A 195 -15.25 -5.79 -10.98
CA LEU A 195 -16.43 -6.03 -10.13
C LEU A 195 -17.49 -6.82 -10.89
N ILE A 196 -17.86 -6.37 -12.10
CA ILE A 196 -18.81 -7.08 -12.97
C ILE A 196 -18.33 -8.50 -13.24
N ARG A 197 -17.04 -8.67 -13.59
CA ARG A 197 -16.44 -9.99 -13.82
C ARG A 197 -16.56 -10.88 -12.58
N LEU A 198 -16.30 -10.35 -11.38
CA LEU A 198 -16.42 -11.09 -10.12
C LEU A 198 -17.87 -11.43 -9.76
N MET A 199 -18.85 -10.61 -10.19
CA MET A 199 -20.27 -10.89 -10.02
C MET A 199 -20.79 -11.94 -11.02
N ILE A 200 -20.23 -11.99 -12.22
CA ILE A 200 -20.53 -13.04 -13.23
C ILE A 200 -19.90 -14.36 -12.83
N ASP A 201 -18.78 -14.34 -12.10
CA ASP A 201 -18.00 -15.51 -11.75
C ASP A 201 -18.85 -16.66 -11.15
N PRO A 202 -19.71 -16.48 -10.13
CA PRO A 202 -20.59 -17.55 -9.63
C PRO A 202 -21.51 -18.20 -10.66
N LEU A 203 -21.85 -17.50 -11.75
CA LEU A 203 -22.71 -18.00 -12.83
C LEU A 203 -21.96 -18.93 -13.80
N MET A 204 -20.62 -18.95 -13.77
CA MET A 204 -19.82 -19.73 -14.69
C MET A 204 -19.79 -21.22 -14.31
N VAL A 205 -20.35 -22.06 -15.19
CA VAL A 205 -20.37 -23.54 -15.06
C VAL A 205 -19.00 -24.16 -15.34
N ARG A 206 -18.31 -23.69 -16.37
CA ARG A 206 -16.96 -24.15 -16.75
C ARG A 206 -15.97 -23.01 -16.62
N ARG A 207 -14.81 -23.30 -16.03
CA ARG A 207 -13.79 -22.29 -15.73
C ARG A 207 -12.46 -22.74 -16.34
N PRO A 208 -11.85 -21.93 -17.21
CA PRO A 208 -10.50 -22.20 -17.68
C PRO A 208 -9.53 -21.93 -16.53
N LEU A 209 -8.78 -22.95 -16.10
CA LEU A 209 -7.72 -22.78 -15.10
C LEU A 209 -6.61 -21.93 -15.70
N LEU A 210 -6.09 -20.98 -14.92
CA LEU A 210 -4.93 -20.20 -15.31
C LEU A 210 -3.65 -20.94 -14.90
N ASP A 211 -3.06 -21.62 -15.88
CA ASP A 211 -1.75 -22.26 -15.73
C ASP A 211 -0.64 -21.36 -16.26
N PRO A 212 0.45 -21.13 -15.49
CA PRO A 212 1.60 -20.37 -15.96
C PRO A 212 2.37 -21.15 -17.04
N ASN A 213 2.88 -20.44 -18.06
CA ASN A 213 3.67 -20.97 -19.18
C ASN A 213 5.11 -21.37 -18.79
N LEU A 214 5.49 -21.24 -17.52
CA LEU A 214 6.82 -21.54 -17.00
C LEU A 214 6.84 -22.80 -16.14
N THR A 215 8.00 -23.46 -16.07
CA THR A 215 8.23 -24.61 -15.17
C THR A 215 8.13 -24.17 -13.71
N VAL A 216 7.78 -25.12 -12.82
CA VAL A 216 7.64 -24.84 -11.38
C VAL A 216 8.94 -24.27 -10.79
N GLY A 217 10.11 -24.81 -11.19
CA GLY A 217 11.42 -24.29 -10.76
C GLY A 217 11.66 -22.86 -11.22
N GLY A 218 11.31 -22.53 -12.47
CA GLY A 218 11.39 -21.15 -12.97
C GLY A 218 10.44 -20.20 -12.22
N LEU A 219 9.23 -20.64 -11.88
CA LEU A 219 8.29 -19.85 -11.09
C LEU A 219 8.85 -19.53 -9.70
N TYR A 220 9.44 -20.51 -9.01
CA TYR A 220 10.09 -20.28 -7.72
C TYR A 220 11.24 -19.31 -7.82
N PHE A 221 12.13 -19.51 -8.79
CA PHE A 221 13.30 -18.66 -8.99
C PHE A 221 12.90 -17.20 -9.21
N ILE A 222 12.01 -16.92 -10.16
CA ILE A 222 11.56 -15.56 -10.44
C ILE A 222 10.82 -14.97 -9.23
N SER A 223 9.98 -15.76 -8.55
CA SER A 223 9.26 -15.29 -7.36
C SER A 223 10.21 -14.87 -6.24
N ILE A 224 11.24 -15.67 -5.95
CA ILE A 224 12.23 -15.36 -4.91
C ILE A 224 13.02 -14.11 -5.29
N CYS A 225 13.49 -14.02 -6.54
CA CYS A 225 14.22 -12.85 -7.03
C CYS A 225 13.36 -11.58 -6.95
N LEU A 226 12.13 -11.61 -7.48
CA LEU A 226 11.21 -10.47 -7.42
C LEU A 226 10.87 -10.07 -5.99
N PHE A 227 10.66 -11.05 -5.11
CA PHE A 227 10.42 -10.76 -3.69
C PHE A 227 11.61 -10.03 -3.08
N ILE A 228 12.83 -10.51 -3.27
CA ILE A 228 14.04 -9.84 -2.75
C ILE A 228 14.14 -8.41 -3.29
N PHE A 229 13.96 -8.20 -4.60
CA PHE A 229 13.97 -6.86 -5.19
C PHE A 229 12.88 -5.95 -4.61
N MET A 230 11.67 -6.46 -4.41
CA MET A 230 10.59 -5.72 -3.78
C MET A 230 10.90 -5.36 -2.33
N MET A 231 11.53 -6.26 -1.57
CA MET A 231 11.90 -5.98 -0.18
C MET A 231 13.06 -4.97 -0.10
N VAL A 232 14.00 -5.00 -1.05
CA VAL A 232 15.02 -3.94 -1.19
C VAL A 232 14.36 -2.59 -1.45
N ASN A 233 13.35 -2.51 -2.32
CA ASN A 233 12.58 -1.28 -2.55
C ASN A 233 11.89 -0.76 -1.28
N VAL A 234 11.37 -1.64 -0.43
CA VAL A 234 10.81 -1.26 0.86
C VAL A 234 11.91 -0.76 1.80
N ALA A 235 13.05 -1.46 1.87
CA ALA A 235 14.17 -1.08 2.72
C ALA A 235 14.76 0.28 2.35
N THR A 236 14.87 0.60 1.07
CA THR A 236 15.37 1.88 0.55
C THR A 236 14.28 2.96 0.42
N SER A 237 13.05 2.68 0.87
CA SER A 237 11.95 3.65 0.73
C SER A 237 12.16 4.92 1.58
N THR A 238 11.83 6.08 0.99
CA THR A 238 11.92 7.41 1.60
C THR A 238 10.54 7.97 1.91
N PRO A 239 10.43 8.91 2.89
CA PRO A 239 9.21 9.61 3.22
C PRO A 239 8.44 10.20 2.04
N ARG A 240 9.16 10.85 1.11
CA ARG A 240 8.62 11.53 -0.05
C ARG A 240 7.91 10.57 -1.00
N MET A 241 8.45 9.36 -1.18
CA MET A 241 7.78 8.32 -1.98
C MET A 241 6.44 7.90 -1.40
N GLY A 242 6.29 7.93 -0.06
CA GLY A 242 5.01 7.64 0.60
C GLY A 242 3.92 8.63 0.16
N VAL A 243 4.26 9.91 0.04
CA VAL A 243 3.32 10.94 -0.42
C VAL A 243 2.92 10.72 -1.87
N TRP A 244 3.84 10.34 -2.75
CA TRP A 244 3.51 10.07 -4.16
C TRP A 244 2.68 8.80 -4.37
N GLN A 245 2.66 7.89 -3.40
CA GLN A 245 1.90 6.65 -3.45
C GLN A 245 0.42 6.85 -3.05
N GLY A 246 -0.01 8.07 -2.78
CA GLY A 246 -1.40 8.43 -2.49
C GLY A 246 -1.58 8.99 -1.08
N PRO A 247 -2.81 9.34 -0.70
CA PRO A 247 -3.07 10.03 0.56
C PRO A 247 -2.93 9.12 1.76
N GLU A 248 -2.62 9.72 2.89
CA GLU A 248 -2.77 9.11 4.21
C GLU A 248 -4.23 8.71 4.46
N LEU A 249 -4.38 7.59 5.17
CA LEU A 249 -5.66 7.12 5.67
C LEU A 249 -6.33 8.20 6.53
N GLY A 250 -7.64 8.34 6.41
CA GLY A 250 -8.41 9.32 7.17
C GLY A 250 -8.32 9.18 8.70
N PRO A 251 -8.99 10.07 9.45
CA PRO A 251 -8.95 10.07 10.92
C PRO A 251 -9.61 8.84 11.56
N GLY A 252 -10.40 8.07 10.79
CA GLY A 252 -11.07 6.85 11.25
C GLY A 252 -10.15 5.62 11.43
N TYR A 253 -8.88 5.70 11.05
CA TYR A 253 -7.94 4.57 11.10
C TYR A 253 -6.99 4.66 12.29
N ALA A 254 -7.54 4.93 13.48
CA ALA A 254 -6.78 5.20 14.70
C ALA A 254 -5.73 4.11 15.02
N LEU A 255 -6.08 2.82 14.86
CA LEU A 255 -5.12 1.73 15.06
C LEU A 255 -4.01 1.73 14.03
N MET A 256 -4.30 2.03 12.77
CA MET A 256 -3.28 2.05 11.71
C MET A 256 -2.28 3.17 11.93
N HIS A 257 -2.77 4.36 12.30
CA HIS A 257 -1.94 5.50 12.70
C HIS A 257 -1.16 5.20 13.99
N ARG A 258 -1.68 4.33 14.86
CA ARG A 258 -1.04 3.91 16.11
C ARG A 258 -0.17 2.65 16.03
N LEU A 259 -0.19 1.87 14.95
CA LEU A 259 0.62 0.64 14.81
C LEU A 259 2.13 0.89 14.98
N PRO A 260 2.64 2.09 14.65
CA PRO A 260 4.00 2.48 15.01
C PRO A 260 4.18 3.05 16.44
N THR A 261 3.09 3.43 17.14
CA THR A 261 3.08 4.23 18.40
C THR A 261 3.11 3.51 19.73
N ILE A 262 3.10 2.18 19.75
CA ILE A 262 3.16 1.43 21.02
C ILE A 262 4.62 1.34 21.47
N THR A 263 5.26 2.48 21.70
CA THR A 263 6.54 2.54 22.40
C THR A 263 6.22 2.54 23.90
N THR A 264 6.55 1.45 24.60
CA THR A 264 6.42 1.36 26.07
C THR A 264 7.42 2.22 26.83
N ARG A 265 8.23 3.01 26.12
CA ARG A 265 9.17 3.99 26.67
C ARG A 265 8.76 5.40 26.21
N PRO A 266 8.74 6.41 27.10
CA PRO A 266 8.59 7.80 26.70
C PRO A 266 9.69 8.18 25.69
N VAL A 267 9.37 9.09 24.77
CA VAL A 267 10.34 9.59 23.77
C VAL A 267 11.48 10.35 24.45
N SER A 268 11.18 11.01 25.57
CA SER A 268 12.15 11.61 26.48
C SER A 268 12.70 10.55 27.44
N GLN A 269 14.03 10.48 27.57
CA GLN A 269 14.70 9.60 28.54
C GLN A 269 14.66 10.14 29.98
N ALA A 270 14.10 11.34 30.20
CA ALA A 270 13.95 11.91 31.53
C ALA A 270 13.01 11.07 32.39
N LEU A 271 13.36 10.88 33.67
CA LEU A 271 12.53 10.17 34.64
C LEU A 271 11.15 10.86 34.72
N GLY A 272 10.07 10.11 34.43
CA GLY A 272 8.71 10.64 34.48
C GLY A 272 8.25 11.43 33.24
N GLY A 273 9.10 11.64 32.23
CA GLY A 273 8.73 12.37 31.02
C GLY A 273 8.47 13.87 31.24
N GLU A 274 9.08 14.46 32.28
CA GLU A 274 8.89 15.86 32.64
C GLU A 274 9.60 16.85 31.70
N GLU A 275 10.60 16.41 30.92
CA GLU A 275 11.32 17.26 29.96
C GLU A 275 10.91 16.97 28.51
N GLU A 276 10.77 18.03 27.72
CA GLU A 276 10.52 17.93 26.28
C GLU A 276 11.66 17.15 25.59
N PRO A 277 11.33 16.24 24.66
CA PRO A 277 12.33 15.41 24.00
C PRO A 277 13.31 16.25 23.17
N THR A 278 14.59 15.93 23.30
CA THR A 278 15.66 16.57 22.54
C THR A 278 15.55 16.26 21.04
N ALA A 279 16.17 17.09 20.19
CA ALA A 279 16.16 16.89 18.74
C ALA A 279 16.72 15.51 18.32
N ASP A 280 17.75 15.02 19.01
CA ASP A 280 18.34 13.70 18.78
C ASP A 280 17.39 12.56 19.20
N GLU A 281 16.64 12.72 20.29
CA GLU A 281 15.63 11.74 20.72
C GLU A 281 14.45 11.67 19.74
N LEU A 282 14.00 12.82 19.23
CA LEU A 282 12.97 12.88 18.18
C LEU A 282 13.44 12.20 16.89
N ASP A 283 14.70 12.41 16.49
CA ASP A 283 15.28 11.78 15.30
C ASP A 283 15.48 10.27 15.48
N GLN A 284 15.96 9.82 16.65
CA GLN A 284 16.09 8.40 16.97
C GLN A 284 14.73 7.70 17.00
N SER A 285 13.73 8.37 17.59
CA SER A 285 12.34 7.96 17.56
C SER A 285 11.93 7.79 16.10
N ARG A 286 11.92 8.85 15.28
CA ARG A 286 11.53 8.84 13.84
C ARG A 286 12.18 7.72 13.02
N ARG A 287 13.48 7.44 13.25
CA ARG A 287 14.20 6.31 12.63
C ARG A 287 13.59 4.97 13.03
N SER A 288 13.32 4.76 14.32
CA SER A 288 12.70 3.54 14.83
C SER A 288 11.31 3.30 14.24
N TRP A 289 10.48 4.33 14.10
CA TRP A 289 9.16 4.26 13.45
C TRP A 289 9.25 3.86 11.98
N THR A 290 10.22 4.43 11.28
CA THR A 290 10.47 4.12 9.88
C THR A 290 10.89 2.65 9.72
N ILE A 291 11.75 2.14 10.61
CA ILE A 291 12.17 0.73 10.61
C ILE A 291 10.98 -0.19 10.88
N LEU A 292 10.16 0.12 11.90
CA LEU A 292 8.97 -0.68 12.23
C LEU A 292 7.98 -0.75 11.06
N ALA A 293 7.69 0.38 10.41
CA ALA A 293 6.83 0.41 9.23
C ALA A 293 7.39 -0.46 8.08
N LYS A 294 8.70 -0.39 7.82
CA LYS A 294 9.38 -1.22 6.81
C LYS A 294 9.30 -2.71 7.15
N VAL A 295 9.58 -3.10 8.40
CA VAL A 295 9.48 -4.50 8.87
C VAL A 295 8.04 -5.01 8.72
N LEU A 296 7.06 -4.20 9.10
CA LEU A 296 5.65 -4.56 9.01
C LEU A 296 5.21 -4.73 7.55
N ALA A 297 5.61 -3.82 6.65
CA ALA A 297 5.37 -3.95 5.21
C ALA A 297 6.00 -5.24 4.64
N ILE A 298 7.27 -5.51 4.94
CA ILE A 298 7.98 -6.74 4.50
C ILE A 298 7.25 -7.99 5.01
N SER A 299 6.87 -8.01 6.28
CA SER A 299 6.16 -9.14 6.89
C SER A 299 4.78 -9.36 6.27
N ALA A 300 4.06 -8.28 5.94
CA ALA A 300 2.75 -8.36 5.30
C ALA A 300 2.85 -8.94 3.89
N HIS A 301 3.80 -8.47 3.08
CA HIS A 301 4.05 -9.04 1.73
C HIS A 301 4.46 -10.51 1.79
N LEU A 302 5.35 -10.87 2.71
CA LEU A 302 5.73 -12.26 2.93
C LEU A 302 4.51 -13.11 3.32
N ALA A 303 3.67 -12.60 4.22
CA ALA A 303 2.44 -13.26 4.64
C ALA A 303 1.44 -13.43 3.48
N ILE A 304 1.35 -12.48 2.54
CA ILE A 304 0.54 -12.61 1.32
C ILE A 304 1.08 -13.74 0.44
N ILE A 305 2.37 -13.74 0.13
CA ILE A 305 3.00 -14.74 -0.76
C ILE A 305 2.86 -16.14 -0.17
N VAL A 306 3.24 -16.31 1.10
CA VAL A 306 3.10 -17.58 1.82
C VAL A 306 1.64 -18.00 1.88
N GLY A 307 0.72 -17.06 2.17
CA GLY A 307 -0.71 -17.33 2.22
C GLY A 307 -1.26 -17.86 0.90
N VAL A 308 -0.94 -17.21 -0.23
CA VAL A 308 -1.39 -17.62 -1.56
C VAL A 308 -0.85 -19.00 -1.93
N VAL A 309 0.45 -19.25 -1.70
CA VAL A 309 1.08 -20.55 -1.97
C VAL A 309 0.45 -21.66 -1.12
N LEU A 310 0.22 -21.40 0.17
CA LEU A 310 -0.43 -22.35 1.07
C LEU A 310 -1.88 -22.63 0.70
N ILE A 311 -2.64 -21.63 0.24
CA ILE A 311 -4.01 -21.81 -0.26
C ILE A 311 -3.99 -22.66 -1.54
N GLY A 312 -3.10 -22.36 -2.49
CA GLY A 312 -2.91 -23.15 -3.70
C GLY A 312 -2.58 -24.61 -3.41
N ASN A 313 -1.65 -24.85 -2.48
CA ASN A 313 -1.26 -26.20 -2.08
C ASN A 313 -2.37 -26.94 -1.30
N ARG A 314 -2.85 -26.36 -0.20
CA ARG A 314 -3.72 -27.06 0.77
C ARG A 314 -5.20 -27.07 0.38
N HIS A 315 -5.67 -26.03 -0.29
CA HIS A 315 -7.10 -25.86 -0.59
C HIS A 315 -7.44 -26.09 -2.05
N PHE A 316 -6.57 -25.64 -2.97
CA PHE A 316 -6.75 -25.91 -4.40
C PHE A 316 -6.16 -27.26 -4.80
N GLY A 317 -5.23 -27.83 -4.02
CA GLY A 317 -4.54 -29.08 -4.37
C GLY A 317 -3.59 -28.93 -5.56
N ASN A 318 -3.20 -27.70 -5.90
CA ASN A 318 -2.31 -27.41 -7.01
C ASN A 318 -1.26 -26.38 -6.58
N LEU A 319 -0.08 -26.89 -6.22
CA LEU A 319 1.05 -26.07 -5.81
C LEU A 319 1.52 -25.15 -6.94
N ARG A 320 1.50 -25.61 -8.21
CA ARG A 320 1.89 -24.80 -9.37
C ARG A 320 0.99 -23.57 -9.52
N SER A 321 -0.32 -23.72 -9.33
CA SER A 321 -1.25 -22.57 -9.34
C SER A 321 -0.98 -21.62 -8.17
N GLY A 322 -0.62 -22.13 -6.99
CA GLY A 322 -0.26 -21.31 -5.83
C GLY A 322 0.99 -20.46 -6.08
N VAL A 323 2.08 -21.07 -6.55
CA VAL A 323 3.33 -20.36 -6.88
C VAL A 323 3.12 -19.42 -8.07
N GLY A 324 2.36 -19.85 -9.09
CA GLY A 324 1.97 -18.99 -10.21
C GLY A 324 1.15 -17.77 -9.78
N CYS A 325 0.25 -17.92 -8.82
CA CYS A 325 -0.54 -16.81 -8.27
C CYS A 325 0.36 -15.84 -7.47
N ALA A 326 1.30 -16.36 -6.68
CA ALA A 326 2.27 -15.55 -5.95
C ALA A 326 3.22 -14.78 -6.89
N LEU A 327 3.67 -15.40 -7.98
CA LEU A 327 4.46 -14.73 -9.01
C LEU A 327 3.66 -13.60 -9.66
N LEU A 328 2.39 -13.83 -10.01
CA LEU A 328 1.54 -12.80 -10.59
C LEU A 328 1.30 -11.64 -9.62
N TYR A 329 1.18 -11.93 -8.32
CA TYR A 329 1.13 -10.87 -7.31
C TYR A 329 2.40 -10.01 -7.31
N LEU A 330 3.58 -10.63 -7.33
CA LEU A 330 4.87 -9.95 -7.23
C LEU A 330 5.23 -9.12 -8.46
N ILE A 331 4.86 -9.60 -9.65
CA ILE A 331 5.19 -8.94 -10.91
C ILE A 331 4.30 -7.73 -11.18
N LEU A 332 3.05 -7.71 -10.67
CA LEU A 332 2.08 -6.69 -11.04
C LEU A 332 2.59 -5.26 -10.74
N PRO A 333 2.40 -4.31 -11.67
CA PRO A 333 2.83 -2.93 -11.51
C PRO A 333 2.39 -2.31 -10.19
N TYR A 334 1.14 -2.59 -9.80
CA TYR A 334 0.56 -2.12 -8.57
C TYR A 334 1.37 -2.51 -7.33
N THR A 335 1.71 -3.80 -7.22
CA THR A 335 2.43 -4.34 -6.07
C THR A 335 3.78 -3.64 -5.95
N ALA A 336 4.48 -3.46 -7.07
CA ALA A 336 5.77 -2.78 -7.09
C ALA A 336 5.71 -1.31 -6.67
N GLN A 337 4.68 -0.59 -7.10
CA GLN A 337 4.50 0.82 -6.75
C GLN A 337 4.13 1.01 -5.28
N MET A 338 3.22 0.18 -4.74
CA MET A 338 2.67 0.30 -3.39
C MET A 338 3.35 -0.58 -2.33
N THR A 339 4.52 -1.17 -2.64
CA THR A 339 5.23 -2.12 -1.76
C THR A 339 5.45 -1.61 -0.33
N GLY A 340 5.79 -0.34 -0.15
CA GLY A 340 6.09 0.26 1.17
C GLY A 340 4.87 0.59 2.03
N ARG A 341 3.65 0.53 1.47
CA ARG A 341 2.42 0.95 2.16
C ARG A 341 1.84 -0.18 3.01
N VAL A 342 2.04 -0.09 4.31
CA VAL A 342 1.56 -1.08 5.29
C VAL A 342 0.03 -1.19 5.28
N ASP A 343 -0.65 -0.06 5.15
CA ASP A 343 -2.10 0.07 5.11
C ASP A 343 -2.76 -0.62 3.90
N HIS A 344 -1.97 -0.85 2.84
CA HIS A 344 -2.40 -1.63 1.69
C HIS A 344 -2.18 -3.13 1.95
N ALA A 345 -0.97 -3.51 2.36
CA ALA A 345 -0.55 -4.91 2.42
C ALA A 345 -1.08 -5.66 3.66
N LEU A 346 -1.09 -5.03 4.84
CA LEU A 346 -1.41 -5.72 6.09
C LEU A 346 -2.87 -6.19 6.18
N PRO A 347 -3.89 -5.37 5.86
CA PRO A 347 -5.28 -5.84 5.84
C PRO A 347 -5.49 -6.97 4.80
N ALA A 348 -4.83 -6.86 3.65
CA ALA A 348 -4.89 -7.89 2.61
C ALA A 348 -4.29 -9.22 3.08
N ALA A 349 -3.15 -9.18 3.78
CA ALA A 349 -2.54 -10.35 4.40
C ALA A 349 -3.51 -10.99 5.42
N LEU A 350 -4.10 -10.20 6.32
CA LEU A 350 -5.03 -10.72 7.33
C LEU A 350 -6.27 -11.36 6.69
N LEU A 351 -6.89 -10.74 5.68
CA LEU A 351 -7.99 -11.33 4.93
C LEU A 351 -7.60 -12.65 4.26
N LEU A 352 -6.40 -12.72 3.68
CA LEU A 352 -5.88 -13.92 3.05
C LEU A 352 -5.67 -15.05 4.08
N TRP A 353 -5.17 -14.73 5.27
CA TRP A 353 -5.00 -15.68 6.37
C TRP A 353 -6.33 -16.12 7.00
N ALA A 354 -7.35 -15.26 6.97
CA ALA A 354 -8.72 -15.64 7.27
C ALA A 354 -9.23 -16.71 6.28
N VAL A 355 -9.02 -16.50 4.98
CA VAL A 355 -9.35 -17.48 3.93
C VAL A 355 -8.53 -18.76 4.08
N LEU A 356 -7.23 -18.69 4.31
CA LEU A 356 -6.38 -19.87 4.55
C LEU A 356 -6.91 -20.70 5.73
N SER A 357 -7.44 -20.04 6.76
CA SER A 357 -7.94 -20.65 7.98
C SER A 357 -9.43 -20.98 7.95
N TYR A 358 -10.12 -20.89 6.81
CA TYR A 358 -11.59 -20.98 6.72
C TYR A 358 -12.20 -22.29 7.29
N ARG A 359 -11.43 -23.38 7.40
CA ARG A 359 -11.91 -24.62 8.02
C ARG A 359 -12.04 -24.53 9.55
N ARG A 360 -11.36 -23.56 10.17
CA ARG A 360 -11.35 -23.27 11.61
C ARG A 360 -12.02 -21.91 11.85
N PRO A 361 -13.34 -21.89 12.08
CA PRO A 361 -14.12 -20.65 12.08
C PRO A 361 -13.64 -19.61 13.10
N VAL A 362 -13.18 -20.03 14.28
CA VAL A 362 -12.63 -19.11 15.29
C VAL A 362 -11.41 -18.36 14.76
N ILE A 363 -10.44 -19.08 14.19
CA ILE A 363 -9.19 -18.49 13.67
C ILE A 363 -9.49 -17.58 12.47
N ALA A 364 -10.38 -18.00 11.58
CA ALA A 364 -10.82 -17.16 10.48
C ALA A 364 -11.51 -15.86 10.98
N GLY A 365 -12.35 -15.97 12.00
CA GLY A 365 -12.98 -14.83 12.66
C GLY A 365 -11.95 -13.89 13.32
N VAL A 366 -10.91 -14.44 13.94
CA VAL A 366 -9.82 -13.63 14.53
C VAL A 366 -9.11 -12.82 13.45
N PHE A 367 -8.69 -13.44 12.34
CA PHE A 367 -8.01 -12.73 11.26
C PHE A 367 -8.90 -11.68 10.57
N LEU A 368 -10.18 -12.01 10.34
CA LEU A 368 -11.14 -11.06 9.78
C LEU A 368 -11.41 -9.91 10.76
N GLY A 369 -11.52 -10.19 12.06
CA GLY A 369 -11.65 -9.19 13.11
C GLY A 369 -10.42 -8.29 13.23
N LEU A 370 -9.21 -8.82 13.07
CA LEU A 370 -7.97 -8.03 13.03
C LEU A 370 -7.98 -7.11 11.80
N ALA A 371 -8.31 -7.65 10.62
CA ALA A 371 -8.40 -6.85 9.39
C ALA A 371 -9.43 -5.73 9.54
N ALA A 372 -10.63 -6.07 10.03
CA ALA A 372 -11.74 -5.17 10.33
C ALA A 372 -11.41 -4.11 11.38
N GLY A 373 -10.51 -4.43 12.32
CA GLY A 373 -10.10 -3.48 13.34
C GLY A 373 -9.04 -2.50 12.85
N LEU A 374 -8.14 -2.93 11.97
CA LEU A 374 -7.14 -2.05 11.36
C LEU A 374 -7.78 -1.12 10.30
N VAL A 375 -8.69 -1.69 9.51
CA VAL A 375 -9.45 -1.02 8.46
C VAL A 375 -10.87 -1.51 8.59
N TYR A 376 -11.88 -0.63 8.67
CA TYR A 376 -13.25 -1.06 8.98
C TYR A 376 -13.99 -1.75 7.82
N TYR A 377 -13.52 -1.62 6.57
CA TYR A 377 -14.21 -2.15 5.39
C TYR A 377 -14.44 -3.68 5.37
N PRO A 378 -13.49 -4.52 5.82
CA PRO A 378 -13.74 -5.95 6.05
C PRO A 378 -14.97 -6.31 6.89
N LEU A 379 -15.54 -5.40 7.69
CA LEU A 379 -16.82 -5.67 8.39
C LEU A 379 -17.98 -5.91 7.42
N PHE A 380 -17.95 -5.29 6.24
CA PHE A 380 -18.96 -5.52 5.21
C PHE A 380 -18.87 -6.92 4.58
N LEU A 381 -17.83 -7.69 4.90
CA LEU A 381 -17.75 -9.11 4.56
C LEU A 381 -18.57 -9.99 5.52
N LEU A 382 -18.96 -9.49 6.70
CA LEU A 382 -19.67 -10.28 7.71
C LEU A 382 -20.96 -10.94 7.20
N PRO A 383 -21.83 -10.28 6.41
CA PRO A 383 -23.03 -10.93 5.86
C PRO A 383 -22.69 -12.16 5.00
N LEU A 384 -21.68 -12.04 4.13
CA LEU A 384 -21.20 -13.15 3.28
C LEU A 384 -20.59 -14.29 4.12
N TRP A 385 -19.70 -13.97 5.06
CA TRP A 385 -19.00 -14.96 5.87
C TRP A 385 -19.91 -15.66 6.87
N CYS A 386 -20.86 -14.94 7.49
CA CYS A 386 -21.88 -15.54 8.35
C CYS A 386 -22.78 -16.47 7.55
N SER A 387 -23.14 -16.10 6.32
CA SER A 387 -23.91 -16.95 5.42
C SER A 387 -23.15 -18.21 5.00
N PHE A 388 -21.84 -18.12 4.73
CA PHE A 388 -21.00 -19.29 4.45
C PHE A 388 -20.99 -20.27 5.63
N TYR A 389 -20.84 -19.77 6.85
CA TYR A 389 -20.83 -20.60 8.07
C TYR A 389 -22.22 -20.90 8.65
N TRP A 390 -23.30 -20.46 8.00
CA TRP A 390 -24.66 -20.48 8.55
C TRP A 390 -25.06 -21.86 9.06
N GLN A 391 -24.84 -22.88 8.23
CA GLN A 391 -25.17 -24.28 8.58
C GLN A 391 -24.21 -24.88 9.62
N ARG A 392 -22.95 -24.43 9.65
CA ARG A 392 -21.94 -24.95 10.59
C ARG A 392 -20.82 -23.94 10.85
N GLY A 393 -20.73 -23.52 12.11
CA GLY A 393 -19.59 -22.74 12.60
C GLY A 393 -19.83 -21.24 12.76
N VAL A 394 -21.02 -20.72 12.43
CA VAL A 394 -21.31 -19.27 12.50
C VAL A 394 -21.06 -18.68 13.89
N ARG A 395 -21.50 -19.35 14.95
CA ARG A 395 -21.26 -18.90 16.35
C ARG A 395 -19.77 -18.84 16.67
N ARG A 396 -19.02 -19.87 16.27
CA ARG A 396 -17.56 -19.96 16.49
C ARG A 396 -16.82 -18.85 15.73
N PHE A 397 -17.26 -18.56 14.50
CA PHE A 397 -16.73 -17.46 13.71
C PHE A 397 -17.03 -16.11 14.35
N ALA A 398 -18.29 -15.87 14.74
CA ALA A 398 -18.72 -14.64 15.39
C ALA A 398 -17.96 -14.37 16.70
N VAL A 399 -17.73 -15.41 17.53
CA VAL A 399 -16.90 -15.28 18.74
C VAL A 399 -15.49 -14.81 18.40
N GLY A 400 -14.85 -15.39 17.37
CA GLY A 400 -13.51 -14.95 16.93
C GLY A 400 -13.48 -13.48 16.50
N VAL A 401 -14.47 -13.02 15.74
CA VAL A 401 -14.58 -11.61 15.33
C VAL A 401 -14.78 -10.70 16.54
N ILE A 402 -15.79 -10.99 17.37
CA ILE A 402 -16.18 -10.13 18.50
C ILE A 402 -15.05 -10.03 19.52
N VAL A 403 -14.41 -11.15 19.90
CA VAL A 403 -13.31 -11.15 20.87
C VAL A 403 -12.14 -10.32 20.36
N THR A 404 -11.77 -10.47 19.09
CA THR A 404 -10.68 -9.68 18.52
C THR A 404 -11.01 -8.18 18.49
N LEU A 405 -12.21 -7.81 18.05
CA LEU A 405 -12.63 -6.40 18.03
C LEU A 405 -12.70 -5.81 19.45
N ALA A 406 -13.15 -6.59 20.43
CA ALA A 406 -13.16 -6.18 21.83
C ALA A 406 -11.73 -5.95 22.38
N ILE A 407 -10.80 -6.87 22.09
CA ILE A 407 -9.39 -6.72 22.48
C ILE A 407 -8.79 -5.46 21.84
N LEU A 408 -9.01 -5.26 20.54
CA LEU A 408 -8.53 -4.06 19.84
C LEU A 408 -9.14 -2.78 20.38
N GLY A 409 -10.44 -2.79 20.70
CA GLY A 409 -11.14 -1.67 21.33
C GLY A 409 -10.57 -1.33 22.71
N VAL A 410 -10.26 -2.34 23.53
CA VAL A 410 -9.57 -2.16 24.82
C VAL A 410 -8.16 -1.64 24.61
N LEU A 411 -7.41 -2.17 23.63
CA LEU A 411 -6.05 -1.72 23.33
C LEU A 411 -6.00 -0.23 22.97
N LEU A 412 -7.04 0.27 22.29
CA LEU A 412 -7.18 1.69 21.98
C LEU A 412 -7.36 2.58 23.21
N THR A 413 -8.00 2.08 24.28
CA THR A 413 -8.20 2.86 25.52
C THR A 413 -6.92 3.13 26.29
N PHE A 414 -5.89 2.29 26.13
CA PHE A 414 -4.58 2.53 26.76
C PHE A 414 -3.78 3.64 26.09
N GLY A 415 -4.20 4.13 24.92
CA GLY A 415 -3.47 5.12 24.12
C GLY A 415 -4.03 6.55 24.18
N GLY A 416 -4.95 6.88 25.09
CA GLY A 416 -5.48 8.23 25.24
C GLY A 416 -6.62 8.36 26.25
N THR A 417 -7.07 9.59 26.50
CA THR A 417 -8.16 9.93 27.44
C THR A 417 -9.56 9.86 26.83
N ASP A 418 -9.66 9.62 25.52
CA ASP A 418 -10.95 9.55 24.82
C ASP A 418 -11.75 8.31 25.25
N SER A 419 -13.09 8.46 25.32
CA SER A 419 -13.96 7.37 25.73
C SER A 419 -13.86 6.17 24.77
N LEU A 420 -14.09 4.95 25.28
CA LEU A 420 -14.14 3.74 24.44
C LEU A 420 -15.17 3.86 23.31
N VAL A 421 -16.29 4.55 23.57
CA VAL A 421 -17.35 4.80 22.59
C VAL A 421 -16.84 5.70 21.45
N ASP A 422 -16.05 6.73 21.76
CA ASP A 422 -15.48 7.62 20.75
C ASP A 422 -14.43 6.88 19.91
N HIS A 423 -13.61 6.04 20.54
CA HIS A 423 -12.69 5.17 19.83
C HIS A 423 -13.42 4.19 18.90
N LEU A 424 -14.51 3.55 19.34
CA LEU A 424 -15.31 2.65 18.49
C LEU A 424 -16.01 3.40 17.34
N ARG A 425 -16.53 4.60 17.59
CA ARG A 425 -17.14 5.45 16.55
C ARG A 425 -16.14 5.84 15.47
N ARG A 426 -14.92 6.21 15.88
CA ARG A 426 -13.80 6.51 14.96
C ARG A 426 -13.34 5.26 14.22
N MET A 427 -13.11 4.16 14.93
CA MET A 427 -12.61 2.89 14.39
C MET A 427 -13.53 2.29 13.32
N PHE A 428 -14.85 2.38 13.49
CA PHE A 428 -15.81 1.84 12.53
C PHE A 428 -16.39 2.87 11.56
N GLY A 429 -15.92 4.11 11.62
CA GLY A 429 -16.42 5.18 10.76
C GLY A 429 -17.94 5.35 10.87
N LEU A 430 -18.51 5.19 12.08
CA LEU A 430 -19.95 5.37 12.34
C LEU A 430 -20.42 6.83 12.17
N PHE A 431 -19.52 7.72 11.76
CA PHE A 431 -19.83 9.07 11.32
C PHE A 431 -20.52 9.04 9.95
N LEU A 432 -21.37 10.04 9.69
CA LEU A 432 -21.80 10.35 8.34
C LEU A 432 -20.55 10.47 7.42
N PRO A 433 -20.65 10.10 6.13
CA PRO A 433 -19.54 10.21 5.19
C PRO A 433 -18.82 11.56 5.33
N THR A 434 -17.48 11.54 5.39
CA THR A 434 -16.66 12.75 5.56
C THR A 434 -17.12 13.85 4.61
N LYS A 435 -17.29 15.07 5.13
CA LYS A 435 -17.66 16.25 4.33
C LYS A 435 -16.57 16.68 3.34
N GLU A 436 -15.32 16.34 3.63
CA GLU A 436 -14.13 16.61 2.82
C GLU A 436 -13.47 15.28 2.38
N PRO A 437 -14.04 14.58 1.39
CA PRO A 437 -13.43 13.36 0.89
C PRO A 437 -12.21 13.65 0.01
N ARG A 438 -11.26 12.73 0.05
CA ARG A 438 -10.00 12.72 -0.70
C ARG A 438 -10.06 11.74 -1.90
N GLY A 439 -9.18 11.91 -2.88
CA GLY A 439 -9.12 11.16 -4.13
C GLY A 439 -10.13 11.68 -5.16
N ILE A 440 -10.77 10.78 -5.93
CA ILE A 440 -11.74 11.19 -6.97
C ILE A 440 -12.89 12.05 -6.44
N TRP A 441 -13.32 11.81 -5.20
CA TRP A 441 -14.40 12.54 -4.54
C TRP A 441 -13.99 13.96 -4.12
N GLY A 442 -12.69 14.26 -4.06
CA GLY A 442 -12.14 15.61 -3.90
C GLY A 442 -11.69 16.23 -5.23
N LEU A 443 -11.73 15.50 -6.35
CA LEU A 443 -11.26 15.96 -7.67
C LEU A 443 -12.44 16.34 -8.58
N GLY A 444 -13.23 17.32 -8.12
CA GLY A 444 -14.27 17.99 -8.92
C GLY A 444 -15.63 17.28 -8.99
N TRP A 445 -15.86 16.25 -8.18
CA TRP A 445 -17.19 15.65 -8.00
C TRP A 445 -17.83 16.19 -6.73
N ASP A 446 -19.14 16.46 -6.74
CA ASP A 446 -19.86 16.79 -5.51
C ASP A 446 -19.88 15.55 -4.59
N PRO A 447 -19.32 15.65 -3.35
CA PRO A 447 -19.29 14.56 -2.38
C PRO A 447 -20.65 13.88 -2.12
N ARG A 448 -21.77 14.56 -2.35
CA ARG A 448 -23.13 14.02 -2.15
C ARG A 448 -23.42 12.81 -3.03
N TRP A 449 -22.84 12.73 -4.23
CA TRP A 449 -23.01 11.58 -5.14
C TRP A 449 -22.41 10.28 -4.62
N ARG A 450 -21.62 10.34 -3.53
CA ARG A 450 -21.12 9.16 -2.83
C ARG A 450 -22.23 8.38 -2.11
N LEU A 451 -23.30 9.04 -1.67
CA LEU A 451 -24.40 8.42 -0.92
C LEU A 451 -25.11 7.29 -1.70
N PRO A 452 -25.57 7.48 -2.96
CA PRO A 452 -26.18 6.39 -3.71
C PRO A 452 -25.21 5.22 -3.95
N VAL A 453 -23.91 5.48 -4.09
CA VAL A 453 -22.88 4.43 -4.22
C VAL A 453 -22.78 3.60 -2.93
N ILE A 454 -22.82 4.25 -1.76
CA ILE A 454 -22.85 3.57 -0.46
C ILE A 454 -24.10 2.71 -0.31
N VAL A 455 -25.27 3.22 -0.73
CA VAL A 455 -26.54 2.46 -0.69
C VAL A 455 -26.45 1.22 -1.59
N ALA A 456 -26.00 1.39 -2.84
CA ALA A 456 -25.80 0.28 -3.77
C ALA A 456 -24.81 -0.76 -3.22
N PHE A 457 -23.73 -0.31 -2.57
CA PHE A 457 -22.77 -1.16 -1.89
C PHE A 457 -23.38 -1.95 -0.73
N GLY A 458 -24.22 -1.31 0.11
CA GLY A 458 -24.96 -1.99 1.17
C GLY A 458 -25.91 -3.06 0.63
N ILE A 459 -26.62 -2.76 -0.45
CA ILE A 459 -27.47 -3.72 -1.17
C ILE A 459 -26.62 -4.90 -1.67
N LEU A 460 -25.46 -4.65 -2.28
CA LEU A 460 -24.56 -5.70 -2.75
C LEU A 460 -24.10 -6.62 -1.61
N CYS A 461 -23.72 -6.06 -0.46
CA CYS A 461 -23.27 -6.84 0.70
C CYS A 461 -24.39 -7.73 1.27
N THR A 462 -25.60 -7.20 1.37
CA THR A 462 -26.78 -7.99 1.82
C THR A 462 -27.19 -9.04 0.79
N LEU A 463 -27.11 -8.71 -0.50
CA LEU A 463 -27.34 -9.66 -1.59
C LEU A 463 -26.38 -10.85 -1.48
N PHE A 464 -25.09 -10.61 -1.19
CA PHE A 464 -24.11 -11.68 -0.99
C PHE A 464 -24.35 -12.56 0.25
N ALA A 465 -25.15 -12.11 1.20
CA ALA A 465 -25.64 -12.97 2.28
C ALA A 465 -26.65 -14.00 1.74
N ALA A 466 -27.52 -13.62 0.81
CA ALA A 466 -28.55 -14.52 0.26
C ALA A 466 -28.04 -15.35 -0.94
N TRP A 467 -27.36 -14.71 -1.88
CA TRP A 467 -26.93 -15.27 -3.17
C TRP A 467 -25.43 -15.06 -3.38
N PRO A 468 -24.65 -16.01 -3.93
CA PRO A 468 -25.06 -17.30 -4.48
C PRO A 468 -25.29 -18.37 -3.40
N SER A 469 -26.07 -19.41 -3.74
CA SER A 469 -26.37 -20.56 -2.90
C SER A 469 -26.27 -21.86 -3.72
N PRO A 470 -25.59 -22.93 -3.24
CA PRO A 470 -24.88 -23.03 -1.97
C PRO A 470 -23.51 -22.30 -1.98
N LYS A 471 -23.13 -21.74 -0.82
CA LYS A 471 -21.82 -21.07 -0.65
C LYS A 471 -20.70 -22.09 -0.44
N ASN A 472 -19.69 -22.02 -1.30
CA ASN A 472 -18.46 -22.80 -1.23
C ASN A 472 -17.22 -21.88 -1.11
N LEU A 473 -16.03 -22.46 -0.90
CA LEU A 473 -14.78 -21.69 -0.79
C LEU A 473 -14.53 -20.78 -2.01
N GLY A 474 -14.87 -21.23 -3.22
CA GLY A 474 -14.74 -20.40 -4.42
C GLY A 474 -15.62 -19.15 -4.34
N THR A 475 -16.91 -19.32 -4.05
CA THR A 475 -17.82 -18.17 -3.87
C THR A 475 -17.39 -17.25 -2.72
N LEU A 476 -16.84 -17.81 -1.63
CA LEU A 476 -16.35 -17.02 -0.50
C LEU A 476 -15.19 -16.11 -0.93
N ILE A 477 -14.21 -16.64 -1.66
CA ILE A 477 -13.06 -15.87 -2.16
C ILE A 477 -13.52 -14.83 -3.19
N GLY A 478 -14.33 -15.23 -4.17
CA GLY A 478 -14.79 -14.36 -5.26
C GLY A 478 -15.67 -13.22 -4.78
N CYS A 479 -16.68 -13.52 -3.96
CA CYS A 479 -17.56 -12.48 -3.40
C CYS A 479 -16.82 -11.62 -2.37
N SER A 480 -15.84 -12.14 -1.63
CA SER A 480 -15.00 -11.29 -0.75
C SER A 480 -14.16 -10.32 -1.58
N ALA A 481 -13.56 -10.78 -2.69
CA ALA A 481 -12.87 -9.89 -3.63
C ALA A 481 -13.83 -8.83 -4.19
N ALA A 482 -15.05 -9.22 -4.58
CA ALA A 482 -16.05 -8.30 -5.13
C ALA A 482 -16.45 -7.21 -4.13
N VAL A 483 -16.68 -7.55 -2.87
CA VAL A 483 -16.97 -6.56 -1.81
C VAL A 483 -15.78 -5.62 -1.64
N MET A 484 -14.56 -6.13 -1.59
CA MET A 484 -13.36 -5.30 -1.40
C MET A 484 -13.03 -4.41 -2.62
N VAL A 485 -13.41 -4.81 -3.83
CA VAL A 485 -13.41 -3.93 -5.02
C VAL A 485 -14.51 -2.88 -4.86
N ALA A 486 -15.73 -3.28 -4.50
CA ALA A 486 -16.87 -2.37 -4.40
C ALA A 486 -16.67 -1.27 -3.34
N VAL A 487 -15.89 -1.56 -2.29
CA VAL A 487 -15.44 -0.57 -1.29
C VAL A 487 -14.70 0.60 -1.93
N GLN A 488 -13.91 0.38 -2.98
CA GLN A 488 -13.08 1.43 -3.59
C GLN A 488 -13.91 2.58 -4.15
N PHE A 489 -15.11 2.30 -4.66
CA PHE A 489 -15.97 3.33 -5.25
C PHE A 489 -16.43 4.36 -4.24
N TRP A 490 -16.59 4.00 -2.96
CA TRP A 490 -17.04 4.94 -1.93
C TRP A 490 -15.99 5.18 -0.85
N HIS A 491 -14.78 4.62 -0.97
CA HIS A 491 -13.71 4.90 -0.04
C HIS A 491 -13.31 6.38 -0.14
N GLY A 492 -13.35 7.08 0.99
CA GLY A 492 -13.21 8.54 1.04
C GLY A 492 -11.78 9.05 1.12
N TYR A 493 -10.76 8.19 1.14
CA TYR A 493 -9.36 8.57 1.32
C TYR A 493 -8.45 7.91 0.28
N GLY A 494 -8.69 8.21 -1.00
CA GLY A 494 -7.95 7.60 -2.11
C GLY A 494 -8.60 6.34 -2.66
N GLY A 495 -9.94 6.29 -2.69
CA GLY A 495 -10.67 5.20 -3.34
C GLY A 495 -10.15 4.92 -4.75
N GLY A 496 -9.94 3.63 -5.07
CA GLY A 496 -9.34 3.15 -6.32
C GLY A 496 -7.83 2.91 -6.25
N LEU A 497 -7.13 3.38 -5.21
CA LEU A 497 -5.71 3.11 -5.00
C LEU A 497 -5.46 1.88 -4.11
N TYR A 498 -6.43 1.45 -3.31
CA TYR A 498 -6.28 0.33 -2.37
C TYR A 498 -6.56 -1.03 -3.03
N ILE A 499 -5.99 -1.24 -4.22
CA ILE A 499 -6.10 -2.48 -4.99
C ILE A 499 -5.62 -3.70 -4.20
N ALA A 500 -4.64 -3.56 -3.30
CA ALA A 500 -4.11 -4.62 -2.44
C ALA A 500 -5.20 -5.29 -1.61
N TRP A 501 -6.23 -4.54 -1.18
CA TRP A 501 -7.30 -5.06 -0.34
C TRP A 501 -8.11 -6.16 -1.02
N PHE A 502 -8.21 -6.14 -2.36
CA PHE A 502 -8.90 -7.18 -3.11
C PHE A 502 -7.96 -8.02 -3.98
N LEU A 503 -6.77 -7.53 -4.33
CA LEU A 503 -5.90 -8.15 -5.33
C LEU A 503 -5.55 -9.61 -5.01
N PRO A 504 -5.04 -9.99 -3.82
CA PRO A 504 -4.75 -11.40 -3.52
C PRO A 504 -5.99 -12.30 -3.65
N LEU A 505 -7.18 -11.81 -3.27
CA LEU A 505 -8.44 -12.55 -3.38
C LEU A 505 -8.91 -12.65 -4.85
N LEU A 506 -8.71 -11.60 -5.64
CA LEU A 506 -8.94 -11.59 -7.08
C LEU A 506 -8.04 -12.60 -7.78
N LEU A 507 -6.73 -12.60 -7.46
CA LEU A 507 -5.77 -13.55 -8.01
C LEU A 507 -6.13 -15.00 -7.63
N LEU A 508 -6.48 -15.26 -6.37
CA LEU A 508 -6.99 -16.57 -5.96
C LEU A 508 -8.27 -16.95 -6.72
N THR A 509 -9.14 -16.00 -7.03
CA THR A 509 -10.34 -16.25 -7.84
C THR A 509 -10.01 -16.63 -9.28
N ILE A 510 -8.96 -16.05 -9.86
CA ILE A 510 -8.49 -16.36 -11.21
C ILE A 510 -7.81 -17.75 -11.27
N PHE A 511 -7.02 -18.10 -10.25
CA PHE A 511 -6.23 -19.34 -10.23
C PHE A 511 -6.95 -20.55 -9.63
N ARG A 512 -8.10 -20.37 -8.97
CA ARG A 512 -8.76 -21.48 -8.29
C ARG A 512 -9.33 -22.51 -9.27
N PRO A 513 -9.26 -23.80 -8.92
CA PRO A 513 -10.01 -24.85 -9.62
C PRO A 513 -11.49 -24.82 -9.26
N ASN A 514 -12.26 -25.82 -9.72
CA ASN A 514 -13.63 -26.00 -9.23
C ASN A 514 -13.60 -26.44 -7.75
N LEU A 515 -14.27 -25.67 -6.89
CA LEU A 515 -14.32 -25.88 -5.44
C LEU A 515 -15.75 -26.10 -4.91
N GLN A 516 -16.67 -26.56 -5.77
CA GLN A 516 -18.09 -26.78 -5.42
C GLN A 516 -18.28 -27.64 -4.16
N ASP A 517 -17.41 -28.62 -3.90
CA ASP A 517 -17.48 -29.48 -2.72
C ASP A 517 -16.99 -28.86 -1.41
N ARG A 518 -16.36 -27.67 -1.46
CA ARG A 518 -15.79 -27.01 -0.29
C ARG A 518 -16.81 -26.12 0.42
N VAL A 519 -17.93 -26.71 0.82
CA VAL A 519 -18.99 -26.06 1.62
C VAL A 519 -18.68 -26.21 3.11
N ALA A 520 -19.01 -25.20 3.93
CA ALA A 520 -18.74 -25.20 5.37
C ALA A 520 -19.21 -26.48 6.07
N LEU A 521 -20.39 -26.98 5.71
CA LEU A 521 -20.96 -28.22 6.27
C LEU A 521 -20.05 -29.45 6.07
N LYS A 522 -19.29 -29.52 4.98
CA LYS A 522 -18.39 -30.65 4.69
C LYS A 522 -17.00 -30.47 5.32
N VAL A 523 -16.50 -29.23 5.37
CA VAL A 523 -15.07 -28.94 5.66
C VAL A 523 -14.79 -28.38 7.06
N VAL A 524 -15.81 -27.83 7.74
CA VAL A 524 -15.66 -27.29 9.09
C VAL A 524 -15.69 -28.42 10.10
N GLN A 525 -14.66 -28.47 10.94
CA GLN A 525 -14.54 -29.45 12.02
C GLN A 525 -15.78 -29.42 12.92
N ARG A 526 -16.31 -30.60 13.26
CA ARG A 526 -17.43 -30.73 14.20
C ARG A 526 -16.99 -30.30 15.60
N GLY A 527 -17.88 -29.64 16.34
CA GLY A 527 -17.59 -29.26 17.74
C GLY A 527 -17.57 -30.49 18.65
N ARG A 528 -16.78 -30.46 19.73
CA ARG A 528 -16.77 -31.54 20.74
C ARG A 528 -18.19 -31.86 21.27
N SER A 529 -19.03 -30.85 21.46
CA SER A 529 -20.43 -31.02 21.85
C SER A 529 -21.30 -31.68 20.79
N GLU A 530 -21.05 -31.44 19.50
CA GLU A 530 -21.77 -32.08 18.39
C GLU A 530 -21.38 -33.56 18.26
N LEU A 531 -20.09 -33.89 18.49
CA LEU A 531 -19.65 -35.28 18.56
C LEU A 531 -20.27 -36.02 19.74
N ALA A 532 -20.27 -35.41 20.94
CA ALA A 532 -20.84 -36.00 22.14
C ALA A 532 -22.35 -36.30 22.02
N ARG A 533 -23.10 -35.41 21.33
CA ARG A 533 -24.53 -35.59 21.10
C ARG A 533 -24.82 -36.79 20.19
N GLN A 534 -24.01 -37.01 19.15
CA GLN A 534 -24.15 -38.17 18.26
C GLN A 534 -23.84 -39.49 18.94
N THR A 535 -22.79 -39.54 19.78
CA THR A 535 -22.48 -40.74 20.58
C THR A 535 -23.58 -41.05 21.59
N SER A 536 -24.27 -40.03 22.14
CA SER A 536 -25.40 -40.24 23.05
C SER A 536 -26.67 -40.76 22.36
N THR A 537 -26.93 -40.35 21.11
CA THR A 537 -28.11 -40.82 20.34
C THR A 537 -27.87 -42.13 19.59
N GLY A 538 -26.61 -42.51 19.36
CA GLY A 538 -26.25 -43.75 18.66
C GLY A 538 -26.13 -44.99 19.56
N GLY A 539 -26.20 -44.83 20.88
CA GLY A 539 -26.09 -45.93 21.86
C GLY A 539 -27.42 -46.57 22.26
N GLY A 540 -28.52 -46.24 21.58
CA GLY A 540 -29.88 -46.54 22.03
C GLY A 540 -30.70 -47.47 21.15
N ILE A 541 -30.12 -48.32 20.29
CA ILE A 541 -30.87 -49.43 19.63
C ILE A 541 -29.91 -50.61 19.39
N GLN A 542 -29.80 -51.52 20.36
CA GLN A 542 -29.59 -52.96 20.16
C GLN A 542 -29.83 -53.68 21.49
N THR A 543 -31.03 -54.25 21.60
CA THR A 543 -31.61 -55.21 22.57
C THR A 543 -33.11 -54.91 22.49
N VAL A 544 -33.98 -55.74 21.91
CA VAL A 544 -34.10 -57.21 21.90
C VAL A 544 -34.64 -57.65 20.53
#